data_AF-J3PJ54-F1
#
_entry.id   AF-J3PJ54-F1
#
_cell.length_a   1.000
_cell.length_b   1.000
_cell.length_c   1.000
_cell.angle_alpha   90.00
_cell.angle_beta   90.00
_cell.angle_gamma   90.00
#
_symmetry.space_group_name_H-M   'P 1'
#
loop_
_entity.id
_entity.type
_entity.pdbx_description
1 polymer ?
#
loop_
_entity_poly.entity_id
_entity_poly.type
_entity_poly.pdbx_seq_one_letter_code
_entity_poly.pdbx_strand_id
1 'polypeptide(L)'
;MHLLVTDRPFRCRGAAAMLLEEFVKEAGGGYCLVEASRMGEPQYAKKGFEHVMDMPVKVKGEEEGTNVAVMWKQPTAAEITVRWSPPPPSPPLPPPLASLPEEDLSFMQTLKESDRRKMGFLE
;
A
#
# COMPACT_ATOMS: atom_id res chain seq x y z
N MET A 1 -0.39 4.37 -15.25
CA MET A 1 -0.92 3.69 -16.45
C MET A 1 0.10 2.64 -16.84
N HIS A 2 -0.28 1.36 -16.90
CA HIS A 2 0.62 0.23 -17.17
C HIS A 2 0.19 -0.49 -18.44
N LEU A 3 1.15 -1.00 -19.20
CA LEU A 3 0.91 -1.77 -20.43
C LEU A 3 1.40 -3.20 -20.22
N LEU A 4 0.54 -4.18 -20.49
CA LEU A 4 0.94 -5.59 -20.48
C LEU A 4 1.48 -5.96 -21.86
N VAL A 5 2.75 -6.30 -21.93
CA VAL A 5 3.45 -6.65 -23.18
C VAL A 5 4.04 -8.04 -23.06
N THR A 6 3.87 -8.84 -24.11
CA THR A 6 4.55 -10.12 -24.27
C THR A 6 5.18 -10.17 -25.66
N ASP A 7 6.40 -10.69 -25.75
CA ASP A 7 7.02 -10.86 -27.06
C ASP A 7 6.25 -11.90 -27.89
N ARG A 8 6.31 -11.74 -29.20
CA ARG A 8 5.64 -12.64 -30.16
C ARG A 8 5.92 -14.14 -29.91
N PRO A 9 7.16 -14.58 -29.60
CA PRO A 9 7.44 -16.00 -29.34
C PRO A 9 6.70 -16.59 -28.13
N PHE A 10 6.26 -15.76 -27.19
CA PHE A 10 5.57 -16.18 -25.96
C PHE A 10 4.05 -16.04 -26.04
N ARG A 11 3.51 -15.60 -27.18
CA ARG A 11 2.06 -15.61 -27.42
C ARG A 11 1.52 -17.03 -27.36
N CYS A 12 0.31 -17.19 -26.82
CA CYS A 12 -0.34 -18.48 -26.62
C CYS A 12 0.43 -19.47 -25.71
N ARG A 13 1.46 -19.02 -24.98
CA ARG A 13 2.21 -19.83 -24.00
C ARG A 13 1.88 -19.51 -22.55
N GLY A 14 0.84 -18.71 -22.31
CA GLY A 14 0.42 -18.32 -20.96
C GLY A 14 1.22 -17.18 -20.32
N ALA A 15 2.24 -16.61 -20.99
CA ALA A 15 3.05 -15.52 -20.44
C ALA A 15 2.20 -14.32 -19.99
N ALA A 16 1.23 -13.90 -20.81
CA ALA A 16 0.33 -12.80 -20.47
C ALA A 16 -0.56 -13.12 -19.27
N ALA A 17 -1.01 -14.38 -19.14
CA ALA A 17 -1.82 -14.81 -18.02
C ALA A 17 -1.02 -14.83 -16.71
N MET A 18 0.24 -15.27 -16.76
CA MET A 18 1.15 -15.26 -15.62
C MET A 18 1.44 -13.83 -15.14
N LEU A 19 1.76 -12.91 -16.05
CA LEU A 19 1.97 -11.50 -15.72
C LEU A 19 0.72 -10.86 -15.11
N LEU A 20 -0.46 -11.21 -15.64
CA LEU A 20 -1.72 -10.71 -15.10
C LEU A 20 -1.99 -11.23 -13.67
N GLU A 21 -1.70 -12.51 -13.39
CA GLU A 21 -1.83 -13.05 -12.04
C GLU A 21 -0.91 -12.34 -11.04
N GLU A 22 0.33 -12.11 -11.43
CA GLU A 22 1.30 -11.40 -10.59
C GLU A 22 0.88 -9.95 -10.34
N PHE A 23 0.41 -9.25 -11.36
CA PHE A 23 -0.12 -7.90 -11.23
C PHE A 23 -1.34 -7.84 -10.29
N VAL A 24 -2.30 -8.76 -10.46
CA VAL A 24 -3.49 -8.83 -9.59
C VAL A 24 -3.11 -9.13 -8.14
N LYS A 25 -2.09 -9.97 -7.93
CA LYS A 25 -1.55 -10.27 -6.61
C LYS A 25 -0.88 -9.04 -5.98
N GLU A 26 -0.07 -8.31 -6.73
CA GLU A 26 0.61 -7.09 -6.27
C GLU A 26 -0.38 -5.97 -5.97
N ALA A 27 -1.44 -5.84 -6.79
CA ALA A 27 -2.53 -4.89 -6.55
C ALA A 27 -3.26 -5.14 -5.21
N GLY A 28 -3.03 -6.29 -4.56
CA GLY A 28 -3.40 -6.52 -3.17
C GLY A 28 -4.91 -6.45 -2.93
N GLY A 29 -5.70 -6.88 -3.92
CA GLY A 29 -7.16 -6.80 -3.88
C GLY A 29 -7.73 -5.39 -4.02
N GLY A 30 -6.96 -4.41 -4.51
CA GLY A 30 -7.51 -3.12 -4.89
C GLY A 30 -8.38 -3.20 -6.14
N TYR A 31 -9.21 -2.18 -6.36
CA TYR A 31 -9.96 -2.03 -7.61
C TYR A 31 -8.99 -2.01 -8.80
N CYS A 32 -9.22 -2.88 -9.78
CA CYS A 32 -8.44 -2.92 -11.00
C CYS A 32 -9.34 -2.56 -12.19
N LEU A 33 -8.97 -1.52 -12.94
CA LEU A 33 -9.60 -1.13 -14.20
C LEU A 33 -8.62 -1.46 -15.33
N VAL A 34 -9.10 -2.11 -16.39
CA VAL A 34 -8.29 -2.45 -17.57
C VAL A 34 -9.02 -2.08 -18.85
N GLU A 35 -8.25 -1.61 -19.82
CA GLU A 35 -8.68 -1.45 -21.21
C GLU A 35 -8.20 -2.68 -21.99
N ALA A 36 -9.13 -3.55 -22.31
CA ALA A 36 -8.85 -4.83 -22.95
C ALA A 36 -9.06 -4.73 -24.46
N SER A 37 -8.07 -5.17 -25.22
CA SER A 37 -8.26 -5.45 -26.64
C SER A 37 -9.17 -6.69 -26.81
N ARG A 38 -9.72 -6.89 -28.02
CA ARG A 38 -10.50 -8.10 -28.37
C ARG A 38 -9.79 -9.42 -28.02
N MET A 39 -8.45 -9.45 -28.10
CA MET A 39 -7.69 -10.64 -27.71
C MET A 39 -7.47 -10.76 -26.19
N GLY A 40 -7.39 -9.64 -25.49
CA GLY A 40 -7.15 -9.60 -24.05
C GLY A 40 -8.41 -9.88 -23.23
N GLU A 41 -9.57 -9.41 -23.69
CA GLU A 41 -10.84 -9.47 -22.96
C GLU A 41 -11.17 -10.88 -22.40
N PRO A 42 -11.07 -11.98 -23.19
CA PRO A 42 -11.34 -13.32 -22.66
C PRO A 42 -10.37 -13.77 -21.57
N GLN A 43 -9.14 -13.23 -21.55
CA GLN A 43 -8.15 -13.55 -20.53
C GLN A 43 -8.47 -12.84 -19.21
N TYR A 44 -8.88 -11.57 -19.28
CA TYR A 44 -9.31 -10.81 -18.11
C TYR A 44 -10.61 -11.39 -17.52
N ALA A 45 -11.58 -11.76 -18.36
CA ALA A 45 -12.84 -12.38 -17.91
C ALA A 45 -12.61 -13.64 -17.07
N LYS A 46 -11.68 -14.51 -17.49
CA LYS A 46 -11.28 -15.72 -16.73
C LYS A 46 -10.68 -15.43 -15.35
N LYS A 47 -10.23 -14.19 -15.10
CA LYS A 47 -9.66 -13.73 -13.84
C LYS A 47 -10.64 -12.92 -12.98
N GLY A 48 -11.92 -12.94 -13.35
CA GLY A 48 -13.00 -12.27 -12.62
C GLY A 48 -13.13 -10.79 -12.93
N PHE A 49 -12.58 -10.32 -14.05
CA PHE A 49 -12.89 -8.99 -14.55
C PHE A 49 -14.24 -9.04 -15.26
N GLU A 50 -15.11 -8.10 -14.93
CA GLU A 50 -16.42 -7.94 -15.57
C GLU A 50 -16.34 -6.84 -16.62
N HIS A 51 -17.08 -7.00 -17.71
CA HIS A 51 -17.23 -5.97 -18.73
C HIS A 51 -18.08 -4.82 -18.20
N VAL A 52 -17.65 -3.58 -18.46
CA VAL A 52 -18.36 -2.37 -18.05
C VAL A 52 -18.93 -1.65 -19.27
N MET A 53 -18.09 -1.39 -20.26
CA MET A 53 -18.48 -0.69 -21.48
C MET A 53 -17.46 -0.90 -22.60
N ASP A 54 -17.86 -0.69 -23.84
CA ASP A 54 -16.95 -0.56 -24.96
C ASP A 54 -16.60 0.90 -25.21
N MET A 55 -15.30 1.20 -25.27
CA MET A 55 -14.80 2.54 -25.53
C MET A 55 -14.22 2.60 -26.95
N PRO A 56 -14.70 3.52 -27.81
CA PRO A 56 -14.13 3.73 -29.12
C PRO A 56 -12.75 4.39 -29.00
N VAL A 57 -11.76 3.81 -29.66
CA VAL A 57 -10.37 4.27 -29.69
C VAL A 57 -9.91 4.38 -31.12
N LYS A 58 -9.23 5.49 -31.41
CA LYS A 58 -8.61 5.73 -32.72
C LYS A 58 -7.15 5.34 -32.65
N VAL A 59 -6.80 4.21 -33.24
CA VAL A 59 -5.39 3.78 -33.33
C VAL A 59 -4.74 4.46 -34.52
N LYS A 60 -3.57 5.05 -34.30
CA LYS A 60 -2.82 5.74 -35.35
C LYS A 60 -2.40 4.72 -36.42
N GLY A 61 -2.99 4.83 -37.61
CA GLY A 61 -2.71 3.94 -38.75
C GLY A 61 -3.84 2.97 -39.10
N GLU A 62 -4.93 2.94 -38.33
CA GLU A 62 -6.18 2.24 -38.71
C GLU A 62 -7.20 3.27 -39.22
N GLU A 63 -7.83 2.98 -40.37
CA GLU A 63 -8.89 3.84 -40.95
C GLU A 63 -10.23 3.67 -40.22
N GLU A 64 -10.56 2.45 -39.80
CA GLU A 64 -11.71 2.18 -38.94
C GLU A 64 -11.32 2.34 -37.47
N GLY A 65 -12.16 3.05 -36.71
CA GLY A 65 -12.02 3.10 -35.25
C GLY A 65 -12.19 1.70 -34.66
N THR A 66 -11.38 1.37 -33.66
CA THR A 66 -11.49 0.10 -32.94
C THR A 66 -12.12 0.33 -31.57
N ASN A 67 -12.77 -0.68 -31.01
CA ASN A 67 -13.30 -0.61 -29.66
C ASN A 67 -12.41 -1.43 -28.73
N VAL A 68 -12.13 -0.87 -27.54
CA VAL A 68 -11.57 -1.62 -26.42
C VAL A 68 -12.63 -1.84 -25.37
N ALA A 69 -12.63 -3.02 -24.78
CA ALA A 69 -13.51 -3.38 -23.68
C ALA A 69 -12.93 -2.80 -22.39
N VAL A 70 -13.65 -1.88 -21.76
CA VAL A 70 -13.33 -1.42 -20.40
C VAL A 70 -13.85 -2.48 -19.44
N MET A 71 -12.96 -3.06 -18.65
CA MET A 71 -13.28 -4.10 -17.69
C MET A 71 -12.79 -3.73 -16.30
N TRP A 72 -13.50 -4.22 -15.29
CA TRP A 72 -13.18 -3.95 -13.89
C TRP A 72 -13.18 -5.22 -13.05
N LYS A 73 -12.36 -5.26 -12.00
CA LYS A 73 -12.40 -6.33 -10.99
C LYS A 73 -12.62 -5.70 -9.62
N GLN A 74 -13.66 -6.16 -8.92
CA GLN A 74 -13.91 -5.77 -7.54
C GLN A 74 -12.98 -6.51 -6.57
N PRO A 75 -12.56 -5.85 -5.47
CA PRO A 75 -11.92 -6.50 -4.32
C PRO A 75 -12.78 -7.64 -3.78
N THR A 76 -12.20 -8.81 -3.54
CA THR A 76 -12.91 -9.88 -2.83
C THR A 76 -12.92 -9.57 -1.33
N ALA A 77 -13.99 -9.91 -0.61
CA ALA A 77 -14.09 -9.68 0.84
C ALA A 77 -12.88 -10.23 1.63
N ALA A 78 -12.33 -11.38 1.22
CA ALA A 78 -11.12 -11.95 1.81
C ALA A 78 -9.85 -11.10 1.60
N GLU A 79 -9.76 -10.38 0.49
CA GLU A 79 -8.63 -9.49 0.16
C GLU A 79 -8.72 -8.18 0.94
N ILE A 80 -9.94 -7.71 1.24
CA ILE A 80 -10.20 -6.51 2.06
C ILE A 80 -9.73 -6.73 3.51
N THR A 81 -9.93 -7.93 4.05
CA THR A 81 -9.58 -8.27 5.44
C THR A 81 -8.07 -8.25 5.71
N VAL A 82 -7.22 -8.55 4.70
CA VAL A 82 -5.75 -8.57 4.87
C VAL A 82 -5.18 -7.17 5.15
N ARG A 83 -5.81 -6.10 4.63
CA ARG A 83 -5.37 -4.72 4.88
C ARG A 83 -5.82 -4.16 6.23
N TRP A 84 -6.87 -4.72 6.83
CA TRP A 84 -7.36 -4.35 8.15
C TRP A 84 -6.95 -5.40 9.18
N SER A 85 -5.63 -5.54 9.39
CA SER A 85 -5.18 -6.15 10.64
C SER A 85 -5.63 -5.23 11.78
N PRO A 86 -6.39 -5.70 12.79
CA PRO A 86 -6.68 -4.88 13.95
C PRO A 86 -5.35 -4.40 14.55
N PRO A 87 -5.30 -3.18 15.11
CA PRO A 87 -4.10 -2.69 15.75
C PRO A 87 -3.65 -3.74 16.80
N PRO A 88 -2.33 -3.97 16.94
CA PRO A 88 -1.84 -4.88 17.96
C PRO A 88 -2.41 -4.48 19.32
N PRO A 89 -2.70 -5.45 20.21
CA PRO A 89 -3.20 -5.14 21.54
C PRO A 89 -2.24 -4.15 22.22
N SER A 90 -2.80 -3.14 22.87
CA SER A 90 -2.00 -2.17 23.61
C SER A 90 -1.06 -2.90 24.57
N PRO A 91 0.22 -2.47 24.68
CA PRO A 91 1.12 -3.04 25.68
C PRO A 91 0.48 -2.88 27.07
N PRO A 92 0.77 -3.81 28.00
CA PRO A 92 0.28 -3.70 29.37
C PRO A 92 0.69 -2.35 29.96
N LEU A 93 -0.24 -1.69 30.66
CA LEU A 93 0.05 -0.44 31.35
C LEU A 93 1.25 -0.65 32.28
N PRO A 94 2.21 0.30 32.32
CA PRO A 94 3.27 0.23 33.31
C PRO A 94 2.64 0.20 34.71
N PRO A 95 3.26 -0.53 35.67
CA PRO A 95 2.78 -0.51 37.04
C PRO A 95 2.72 0.96 37.52
N PRO A 96 1.72 1.32 38.34
CA PRO A 96 1.67 2.65 38.91
C PRO A 96 3.02 2.93 39.59
N LEU A 97 3.69 3.98 39.15
CA LEU A 97 4.87 4.51 39.83
C LEU A 97 4.45 4.67 41.30
N ALA A 98 5.06 3.89 42.18
CA ALA A 98 4.95 4.12 43.60
C ALA A 98 5.24 5.62 43.82
N SER A 99 4.37 6.28 44.58
CA SER A 99 4.56 7.65 45.01
C SER A 99 6.01 7.80 45.47
N LEU A 100 6.80 8.54 44.69
CA LEU A 100 8.14 8.94 45.08
C LEU A 100 8.02 9.56 46.48
N PRO A 101 8.79 9.10 47.48
CA PRO A 101 8.84 9.81 48.75
C PRO A 101 9.24 11.26 48.48
N GLU A 102 8.57 12.22 49.13
CA GLU A 102 8.85 13.67 49.03
C GLU A 102 10.23 14.09 49.58
N GLU A 103 11.19 13.18 49.58
CA GLU A 103 12.54 13.39 50.08
C GLU A 103 13.49 13.01 48.96
N ASP A 104 13.84 13.98 48.12
CA ASP A 104 15.23 14.44 48.07
C ASP A 104 15.39 15.63 47.09
N LEU A 105 14.80 16.78 47.42
CA LEU A 105 15.13 18.05 46.74
C LEU A 105 16.47 18.63 47.22
N SER A 106 17.20 17.94 48.13
CA SER A 106 18.48 18.42 48.65
C SER A 106 19.58 18.37 47.57
N PHE A 107 19.50 17.43 46.63
CA PHE A 107 20.48 17.31 45.53
C PHE A 107 20.55 18.56 44.63
N MET A 108 19.42 19.24 44.41
CA MET A 108 19.38 20.46 43.59
C MET A 108 19.95 21.69 44.31
N GLN A 109 19.97 21.70 45.66
CA GLN A 109 20.59 22.78 46.42
C GLN A 109 22.13 22.71 46.37
N THR A 110 22.70 21.51 46.45
CA THR A 110 24.15 21.30 46.48
C THR A 110 24.84 21.70 45.16
N LEU A 111 24.17 21.52 44.02
CA LEU A 111 24.69 21.93 42.71
C LEU A 111 24.77 23.46 42.57
N LYS A 112 23.81 24.21 43.12
CA LYS A 112 23.77 25.67 43.03
C LYS A 112 24.84 26.37 43.88
N GLU A 113 25.28 25.76 44.98
CA GLU A 113 26.29 26.33 45.86
C GLU A 113 27.73 26.04 45.39
N SER A 114 27.94 24.89 44.73
CA SER A 114 29.24 24.52 44.13
C SER A 114 29.63 25.43 42.95
N ASP A 115 28.66 25.83 42.12
CA ASP A 115 28.93 26.73 40.98
C ASP A 115 29.24 28.18 41.41
N ARG A 116 28.67 28.65 42.53
CA ARG A 116 28.97 30.00 43.05
C ARG A 116 30.40 30.12 43.61
N ARG A 117 30.92 29.07 44.26
CA ARG A 117 32.31 29.07 44.75
C ARG A 117 33.34 28.92 43.63
N LYS A 118 33.02 28.19 42.56
CA LYS A 118 33.91 28.06 41.38
C LYS A 118 34.02 29.34 40.55
N MET A 119 33.05 30.25 40.65
CA MET A 119 32.99 31.49 39.86
C MET A 119 33.57 32.73 40.59
N GLY A 120 34.12 32.59 41.80
CA GLY A 120 34.87 33.68 42.46
C GLY A 120 34.03 34.89 42.89
N PHE A 121 32.73 34.72 43.19
CA PHE A 121 31.82 35.79 43.61
C PHE A 121 31.59 35.88 45.14
N LEU A 122 32.55 35.43 45.95
CA LEU A 122 32.57 35.62 47.40
C LEU A 122 33.99 36.01 47.83
N GLU A 123 34.22 37.32 47.99
CA GLU A 123 35.11 37.88 49.00
C GLU A 123 34.30 38.10 50.29
#